data_AF-A0A2V8M374-F1
#
_entry.id   AF-A0A2V8M374-F1
#
_cell.length_a   1.000
_cell.length_b   1.000
_cell.length_c   1.000
_cell.angle_alpha   90.00
_cell.angle_beta   90.00
_cell.angle_gamma   90.00
#
_symmetry.space_group_name_H-M   'P 1'
#
loop_
_entity.id
_entity.type
_entity.pdbx_description
1 polymer ?
#
loop_
_entity_poly.entity_id
_entity_poly.type
_entity_poly.pdbx_seq_one_letter_code
_entity_poly.pdbx_strand_id
1 'polypeptide(L)'
;MTLPRNHTLTPSKSIILLTNILVAASLVLANSPGTLQAVRTRWRPATDSELRKLIPPRAPVNNEKIETEFRTASGVTDGRGKFLAEVVMITAGYSAEGKYSHFFITQASLKIGSILLPPGEYVFGYQRASNDVIRVSFYRASGGESIGSVDAWTLLF
;
A
#
# COMPACT_ATOMS: atom_id res chain seq x y z
N MET A 1 -44.12 54.25 55.71
CA MET A 1 -43.71 52.86 55.42
C MET A 1 -43.51 52.77 53.92
N THR A 2 -42.27 52.97 53.44
CA THR A 2 -41.92 53.10 52.01
C THR A 2 -41.09 51.89 51.58
N LEU A 3 -41.60 51.10 50.63
CA LEU A 3 -40.87 50.00 49.99
C LEU A 3 -39.75 50.53 49.08
N PRO A 4 -38.60 49.82 48.97
CA PRO A 4 -37.55 50.19 48.04
C PRO A 4 -37.89 49.73 46.61
N ARG A 5 -37.50 50.59 45.65
CA ARG A 5 -37.64 50.45 44.20
C ARG A 5 -36.59 49.48 43.66
N ASN A 6 -37.02 48.38 43.04
CA ASN A 6 -36.14 47.43 42.36
C ASN A 6 -35.52 48.08 41.10
N HIS A 7 -34.19 48.17 41.07
CA HIS A 7 -33.44 48.54 39.87
C HIS A 7 -33.19 47.29 39.01
N THR A 8 -33.87 47.20 37.88
CA THR A 8 -33.55 46.24 36.81
C THR A 8 -32.27 46.68 36.11
N LEU A 9 -31.21 45.86 36.22
CA LEU A 9 -29.94 46.03 35.50
C LEU A 9 -30.14 45.72 34.01
N THR A 10 -30.14 46.74 33.16
CA THR A 10 -30.01 46.57 31.71
C THR A 10 -28.55 46.40 31.34
N PRO A 11 -28.16 45.34 30.61
CA PRO A 11 -26.76 45.12 30.24
C PRO A 11 -26.24 46.22 29.29
N SER A 12 -24.97 46.58 29.48
CA SER A 12 -24.25 47.61 28.72
C SER A 12 -24.12 47.23 27.24
N LYS A 13 -24.29 48.22 26.35
CA LYS A 13 -24.17 48.08 24.87
C LYS A 13 -22.83 47.44 24.44
N SER A 14 -21.77 47.63 25.23
CA SER A 14 -20.44 47.06 24.97
C SER A 14 -20.39 45.54 25.12
N ILE A 15 -21.18 44.98 26.05
CA ILE A 15 -21.27 43.53 26.28
C ILE A 15 -21.99 42.86 25.10
N ILE A 16 -23.06 43.48 24.60
CA ILE A 16 -23.83 42.99 23.45
C ILE A 16 -22.98 43.03 22.16
N LEU A 17 -22.14 44.06 22.00
CA LEU A 17 -21.25 44.18 20.83
C LEU A 17 -20.15 43.11 20.81
N LEU A 18 -19.56 42.80 21.97
CA LEU A 18 -18.52 41.79 22.12
C LEU A 18 -19.06 40.36 21.89
N THR A 19 -20.28 40.06 22.33
CA THR A 19 -20.92 38.76 22.07
C THR A 19 -21.22 38.56 20.58
N ASN A 20 -21.67 39.60 19.86
CA ASN A 20 -21.97 39.50 18.43
C ASN A 20 -20.73 39.32 17.55
N ILE A 21 -19.58 39.91 17.92
CA ILE A 21 -18.31 39.73 17.19
C ILE A 21 -17.75 38.32 17.40
N LEU A 22 -17.89 37.75 18.60
CA LEU A 22 -17.44 36.38 18.89
C LEU A 22 -18.27 35.33 18.12
N VAL A 23 -19.59 35.52 18.02
CA VAL A 23 -20.49 34.60 17.29
C VAL A 23 -20.26 34.67 15.78
N ALA A 24 -19.95 35.86 15.24
CA ALA A 24 -19.64 36.02 13.82
C ALA A 24 -18.31 35.35 13.41
N ALA A 25 -17.30 35.37 14.27
CA ALA A 25 -16.01 34.74 14.01
C ALA A 25 -16.09 33.19 14.01
N SER A 26 -17.00 32.60 14.79
CA SER A 26 -17.19 31.14 14.82
C SER A 26 -17.99 30.60 13.62
N LEU A 27 -18.78 31.43 12.94
CA LEU A 27 -19.65 30.99 11.85
C LEU A 27 -18.96 30.96 10.47
N VAL A 28 -17.82 31.64 10.32
CA VAL A 28 -17.07 31.70 9.04
C VAL A 28 -16.18 30.47 8.82
N LEU A 29 -15.87 29.69 9.87
CA LEU A 29 -15.01 28.50 9.77
C LEU A 29 -15.76 27.20 9.37
N ALA A 30 -17.09 27.23 9.23
CA ALA A 30 -17.91 26.03 9.05
C ALA A 30 -18.29 25.69 7.60
N ASN A 31 -17.96 26.53 6.61
CA ASN A 31 -18.47 26.39 5.24
C ASN A 31 -17.39 26.22 4.16
N SER A 32 -16.38 25.38 4.43
CA SER A 32 -15.57 24.81 3.36
C SER A 32 -16.07 23.41 3.06
N PRO A 33 -16.99 23.19 2.11
CA PRO A 33 -17.17 21.88 1.50
C PRO A 33 -15.93 21.64 0.62
N GLY A 34 -14.80 21.38 1.27
CA GLY A 34 -13.68 20.76 0.63
C GLY A 34 -14.11 19.35 0.28
N THR A 35 -14.72 19.16 -0.89
CA THR A 35 -14.75 17.85 -1.53
C THR A 35 -13.30 17.47 -1.75
N LEU A 36 -12.72 16.75 -0.78
CA LEU A 36 -11.56 15.90 -0.99
C LEU A 36 -12.01 14.89 -2.03
N GLN A 37 -11.86 15.26 -3.29
CA GLN A 37 -12.03 14.34 -4.38
C GLN A 37 -10.91 13.32 -4.18
N ALA A 38 -11.28 12.18 -3.58
CA ALA A 38 -10.37 11.07 -3.41
C ALA A 38 -9.90 10.70 -4.82
N VAL A 39 -8.72 11.19 -5.20
CA VAL A 39 -8.04 10.80 -6.42
C VAL A 39 -7.84 9.31 -6.27
N ARG A 40 -8.75 8.54 -6.88
CA ARG A 40 -8.67 7.09 -6.88
C ARG A 40 -7.28 6.76 -7.36
N THR A 41 -6.53 6.11 -6.49
CA THR A 41 -5.16 5.74 -6.76
C THR A 41 -5.20 4.74 -7.89
N ARG A 42 -4.96 5.24 -9.10
CA ARG A 42 -5.03 4.43 -10.29
C ARG A 42 -3.67 3.76 -10.44
N TRP A 43 -3.61 2.51 -10.01
CA TRP A 43 -2.49 1.64 -10.34
C TRP A 43 -2.29 1.64 -11.85
N ARG A 44 -1.06 1.87 -12.29
CA ARG A 44 -0.63 1.83 -13.69
C ARG A 44 0.61 0.95 -13.83
N PRO A 45 0.92 0.47 -15.05
CA PRO A 45 2.22 -0.14 -15.30
C PRO A 45 3.37 0.80 -14.89
N ALA A 46 4.38 0.26 -14.21
CA ALA A 46 5.61 0.96 -13.91
C ALA A 46 6.49 1.00 -15.16
N THR A 47 7.26 2.08 -15.34
CA THR A 47 8.22 2.17 -16.45
C THR A 47 9.51 1.43 -16.11
N ASP A 48 10.30 1.06 -17.12
CA ASP A 48 11.65 0.51 -16.92
C ASP A 48 12.51 1.36 -16.00
N SER A 49 12.46 2.69 -16.15
CA SER A 49 13.27 3.61 -15.34
C SER A 49 12.81 3.68 -13.89
N GLU A 50 11.53 3.42 -13.61
CA GLU A 50 11.01 3.27 -12.25
C GLU A 50 11.41 1.91 -11.66
N LEU A 51 11.28 0.83 -12.43
CA LEU A 51 11.64 -0.52 -12.01
C LEU A 51 13.14 -0.66 -11.71
N ARG A 52 14.03 -0.04 -12.51
CA ARG A 52 15.49 -0.05 -12.27
C ARG A 52 15.91 0.58 -10.94
N LYS A 53 15.09 1.47 -10.37
CA LYS A 53 15.37 2.09 -9.07
C LYS A 53 15.01 1.17 -7.90
N LEU A 54 14.15 0.19 -8.14
CA LEU A 54 13.57 -0.65 -7.11
C LEU A 54 14.12 -2.08 -7.14
N ILE A 55 14.24 -2.67 -8.33
CA ILE A 55 14.68 -4.05 -8.50
C ILE A 55 16.22 -4.11 -8.42
N PRO A 56 16.79 -4.85 -7.46
CA PRO A 56 18.23 -4.99 -7.35
C PRO A 56 18.76 -5.87 -8.48
N PRO A 57 19.99 -5.64 -8.97
CA PRO A 57 20.62 -6.54 -9.95
C PRO A 57 20.79 -7.97 -9.39
N ARG A 58 20.96 -8.09 -8.06
CA ARG A 58 20.98 -9.36 -7.34
C ARG A 58 19.99 -9.36 -6.18
N ALA A 59 19.05 -10.29 -6.17
CA ALA A 59 18.08 -10.47 -5.11
C ALA A 59 18.71 -11.16 -3.89
N PRO A 60 18.47 -10.67 -2.65
CA PRO A 60 18.88 -11.37 -1.45
C PRO A 60 17.93 -12.54 -1.16
N VAL A 61 18.39 -13.77 -1.32
CA VAL A 61 17.59 -14.98 -1.09
C VAL A 61 18.31 -15.87 -0.09
N ASN A 62 17.73 -16.05 1.10
CA ASN A 62 18.24 -16.96 2.12
C ASN A 62 19.74 -16.73 2.46
N ASN A 63 20.12 -15.46 2.63
CA ASN A 63 21.50 -14.97 2.79
C ASN A 63 22.43 -15.07 1.57
N GLU A 64 21.93 -15.47 0.41
CA GLU A 64 22.67 -15.46 -0.86
C GLU A 64 22.23 -14.31 -1.76
N LYS A 65 23.06 -13.99 -2.77
CA LYS A 65 22.75 -12.95 -3.77
C LYS A 65 22.57 -13.60 -5.13
N ILE A 66 21.34 -13.71 -5.58
CA ILE A 66 20.98 -14.38 -6.84
C ILE A 66 20.81 -13.34 -7.94
N GLU A 67 21.44 -13.56 -9.09
CA GLU A 67 21.31 -12.66 -10.25
C GLU A 67 19.85 -12.55 -10.70
N THR A 68 19.43 -11.34 -11.06
CA THR A 68 18.10 -11.07 -11.60
C THR A 68 18.16 -10.85 -13.10
N GLU A 69 17.12 -11.28 -13.79
CA GLU A 69 16.99 -11.12 -15.22
C GLU A 69 16.13 -9.89 -15.53
N PHE A 70 16.72 -8.69 -15.49
CA PHE A 70 15.96 -7.43 -15.60
C PHE A 70 15.07 -7.33 -16.85
N ARG A 71 15.40 -8.02 -17.96
CA ARG A 71 14.54 -8.06 -19.16
C ARG A 71 13.15 -8.68 -18.90
N THR A 72 12.96 -9.37 -17.78
CA THR A 72 11.69 -9.94 -17.32
C THR A 72 10.98 -9.05 -16.30
N ALA A 73 11.57 -7.91 -15.94
CA ALA A 73 11.03 -7.04 -14.91
C ALA A 73 9.64 -6.53 -15.30
N SER A 74 8.72 -6.62 -14.34
CA SER A 74 7.34 -6.16 -14.47
C SER A 74 6.93 -5.47 -13.17
N GLY A 75 5.89 -4.65 -13.25
CA GLY A 75 5.33 -4.05 -12.04
C GLY A 75 4.28 -2.99 -12.29
N VAL A 76 3.63 -2.60 -11.20
CA VAL A 76 2.64 -1.55 -11.16
C VAL A 76 2.97 -0.53 -10.08
N THR A 77 2.60 0.72 -10.32
CA THR A 77 2.75 1.81 -9.36
C THR A 77 1.45 2.58 -9.19
N ASP A 78 1.27 3.06 -7.97
CA ASP A 78 0.19 3.94 -7.55
C ASP A 78 0.45 5.42 -7.97
N GLY A 79 1.65 5.70 -8.51
CA GLY A 79 2.09 7.04 -8.94
C GLY A 79 2.54 7.95 -7.80
N ARG A 80 2.48 7.49 -6.55
CA ARG A 80 2.80 8.26 -5.32
C ARG A 80 3.82 7.53 -4.45
N GLY A 81 4.68 6.74 -5.09
CA GLY A 81 5.79 6.05 -4.42
C GLY A 81 5.43 4.68 -3.84
N LYS A 82 4.26 4.11 -4.16
CA LYS A 82 3.97 2.69 -3.88
C LYS A 82 4.11 1.87 -5.15
N PHE A 83 4.80 0.75 -5.02
CA PHE A 83 5.08 -0.19 -6.11
C PHE A 83 4.76 -1.63 -5.70
N LEU A 84 4.39 -2.42 -6.71
CA LEU A 84 4.55 -3.87 -6.74
C LEU A 84 5.42 -4.15 -7.96
N ALA A 85 6.58 -4.77 -7.77
CA ALA A 85 7.53 -5.04 -8.85
C ALA A 85 8.11 -6.44 -8.71
N GLU A 86 8.28 -7.14 -9.81
CA GLU A 86 8.75 -8.52 -9.87
C GLU A 86 9.80 -8.70 -10.96
N VAL A 87 10.64 -9.72 -10.81
CA VAL A 87 11.68 -10.10 -11.77
C VAL A 87 11.99 -11.60 -11.64
N VAL A 88 12.32 -12.24 -12.75
CA VAL A 88 12.84 -13.61 -12.75
C VAL A 88 14.27 -13.62 -12.19
N MET A 89 14.60 -14.66 -11.43
CA MET A 89 15.94 -14.91 -10.92
C MET A 89 16.67 -15.95 -11.77
N ILE A 90 17.95 -15.71 -12.07
CA ILE A 90 18.82 -16.63 -12.78
C ILE A 90 19.38 -17.64 -11.77
N THR A 91 18.61 -18.69 -11.50
CA THR A 91 18.99 -19.74 -10.56
C THR A 91 19.76 -20.84 -11.26
N ALA A 92 21.08 -20.84 -11.17
CA ALA A 92 21.91 -21.97 -11.59
C ALA A 92 21.77 -23.16 -10.59
N GLY A 93 20.58 -23.80 -10.55
CA GLY A 93 20.28 -24.96 -9.71
C GLY A 93 19.25 -24.74 -8.59
N TYR A 94 19.04 -23.51 -8.13
CA TYR A 94 18.03 -23.21 -7.08
C TYR A 94 16.57 -23.40 -7.52
N SER A 95 16.29 -23.35 -8.83
CA SER A 95 14.96 -23.65 -9.39
C SER A 95 14.78 -25.13 -9.78
N ALA A 96 15.72 -26.03 -9.45
CA ALA A 96 15.60 -27.44 -9.83
C ALA A 96 14.31 -28.11 -9.32
N GLU A 97 13.71 -27.57 -8.25
CA GLU A 97 12.41 -27.99 -7.72
C GLU A 97 11.34 -26.89 -7.82
N GLY A 98 11.58 -25.80 -8.55
CA GLY A 98 10.62 -24.72 -8.72
C GLY A 98 10.33 -23.91 -7.45
N LYS A 99 11.21 -23.92 -6.44
CA LYS A 99 10.99 -23.23 -5.15
C LYS A 99 11.21 -21.71 -5.21
N TYR A 100 12.24 -21.25 -5.92
CA TYR A 100 12.65 -19.84 -5.99
C TYR A 100 12.90 -19.42 -7.44
N SER A 101 11.85 -19.06 -8.18
CA SER A 101 11.99 -18.62 -9.58
C SER A 101 11.87 -17.12 -9.75
N HIS A 102 11.12 -16.45 -8.88
CA HIS A 102 10.85 -15.01 -8.98
C HIS A 102 11.16 -14.30 -7.67
N PHE A 103 11.65 -13.08 -7.79
CA PHE A 103 11.78 -12.12 -6.71
C PHE A 103 10.77 -11.00 -6.93
N PHE A 104 10.12 -10.54 -5.87
CA PHE A 104 9.26 -9.36 -5.95
C PHE A 104 9.29 -8.51 -4.69
N ILE A 105 9.01 -7.23 -4.88
CA ILE A 105 8.93 -6.21 -3.84
C ILE A 105 7.51 -5.66 -3.87
N THR A 106 6.86 -5.60 -2.71
CA THR A 106 5.59 -4.89 -2.56
C THR A 106 5.74 -3.80 -1.50
N GLN A 107 5.31 -2.58 -1.82
CA GLN A 107 5.34 -1.43 -0.90
C GLN A 107 3.96 -1.07 -0.34
N ALA A 108 2.95 -1.86 -0.72
CA ALA A 108 1.61 -1.89 -0.17
C ALA A 108 1.27 -3.32 0.28
N SER A 109 0.34 -3.47 1.21
CA SER A 109 -0.13 -4.81 1.60
C SER A 109 -0.79 -5.49 0.39
N LEU A 110 -0.37 -6.73 0.10
CA LEU A 110 -0.85 -7.51 -1.04
C LEU A 110 -1.59 -8.74 -0.51
N LYS A 111 -2.85 -8.91 -0.93
CA LYS A 111 -3.63 -10.11 -0.64
C LYS A 111 -3.59 -11.05 -1.84
N ILE A 112 -3.11 -12.27 -1.64
CA ILE A 112 -3.04 -13.32 -2.66
C ILE A 112 -3.79 -14.54 -2.12
N GLY A 113 -4.97 -14.83 -2.68
CA GLY A 113 -5.85 -15.86 -2.12
C GLY A 113 -6.15 -15.59 -0.63
N SER A 114 -5.76 -16.50 0.25
CA SER A 114 -5.86 -16.39 1.71
C SER A 114 -4.64 -15.74 2.37
N ILE A 115 -3.54 -15.51 1.64
CA ILE A 115 -2.29 -14.95 2.16
C ILE A 115 -2.38 -13.42 2.17
N LEU A 116 -1.99 -12.82 3.28
CA LEU A 116 -1.77 -11.38 3.39
C LEU A 116 -0.27 -11.09 3.53
N LEU A 117 0.31 -10.48 2.51
CA LEU A 117 1.70 -10.06 2.50
C LEU A 117 1.78 -8.59 2.93
N PRO A 118 2.45 -8.25 4.05
CA PRO A 118 2.79 -6.87 4.34
C PRO A 118 3.82 -6.33 3.33
N PRO A 119 4.05 -5.00 3.28
CA PRO A 119 5.16 -4.44 2.52
C PRO A 119 6.48 -5.14 2.84
N GLY A 120 7.25 -5.50 1.80
CA GLY A 120 8.48 -6.26 1.95
C GLY A 120 8.98 -6.88 0.66
N GLU A 121 10.02 -7.69 0.79
CA GLU A 121 10.69 -8.42 -0.28
C GLU A 121 10.46 -9.92 -0.12
N TYR A 122 10.13 -10.55 -1.24
CA TYR A 122 9.64 -11.91 -1.25
C TYR A 122 10.19 -12.65 -2.45
N VAL A 123 10.23 -13.97 -2.32
CA VAL A 123 10.43 -14.87 -3.46
C VAL A 123 9.25 -15.79 -3.56
N PHE A 124 8.95 -16.19 -4.79
CA PHE A 124 8.02 -17.28 -5.01
C PHE A 124 8.55 -18.24 -6.05
N GLY A 125 7.96 -19.42 -5.98
CA GLY A 125 8.14 -20.47 -6.95
C GLY A 125 6.83 -21.18 -7.17
N TYR A 126 6.79 -22.05 -8.16
CA TYR A 126 5.59 -22.78 -8.49
C TYR A 126 5.91 -24.21 -8.92
N GLN A 127 4.98 -25.09 -8.60
CA GLN A 127 5.01 -26.49 -9.01
C GLN A 127 3.65 -26.87 -9.58
N ARG A 128 3.65 -27.78 -10.54
CA ARG A 128 2.42 -28.32 -11.09
C ARG A 128 1.82 -29.29 -10.07
N ALA A 129 0.65 -28.96 -9.53
CA ALA A 129 -0.06 -29.78 -8.55
C ALA A 129 -0.94 -30.83 -9.24
N SER A 130 -1.52 -30.48 -10.39
CA SER A 130 -2.27 -31.37 -11.28
C SER A 130 -2.21 -30.84 -12.72
N ASN A 131 -2.93 -31.46 -13.65
CA ASN A 131 -2.97 -30.98 -15.04
C ASN A 131 -3.51 -29.54 -15.18
N ASP A 132 -4.38 -29.10 -14.28
CA ASP A 132 -5.02 -27.79 -14.39
C ASP A 132 -4.68 -26.87 -13.23
N VAL A 133 -3.86 -27.32 -12.28
CA VAL A 133 -3.53 -26.56 -11.07
C VAL A 133 -2.02 -26.39 -10.92
N ILE A 134 -1.62 -25.13 -10.71
CA ILE A 134 -0.28 -24.73 -10.34
C ILE A 134 -0.32 -24.25 -8.89
N ARG A 135 0.49 -24.86 -8.03
CA ARG A 135 0.68 -24.41 -6.65
C ARG A 135 1.82 -23.41 -6.61
N VAL A 136 1.51 -22.18 -6.21
CA VAL A 136 2.49 -21.10 -6.03
C VAL A 136 2.80 -20.97 -4.55
N SER A 137 4.08 -21.00 -4.19
CA SER A 137 4.56 -20.94 -2.80
C SER A 137 5.39 -19.68 -2.58
N PHE A 138 5.09 -18.95 -1.50
CA PHE A 138 5.68 -17.66 -1.18
C PHE A 138 6.58 -17.76 0.05
N TYR A 139 7.72 -17.06 0.00
CA TYR A 139 8.71 -17.02 1.06
C TYR A 139 9.24 -15.60 1.24
N ARG A 140 9.69 -15.28 2.46
CA ARG A 140 10.44 -14.05 2.71
C ARG A 140 11.82 -14.14 2.06
N ALA A 141 12.22 -13.12 1.31
CA ALA A 141 13.47 -13.16 0.56
C ALA A 141 14.71 -13.30 1.47
N SER A 142 14.81 -12.47 2.51
CA SER A 142 15.99 -12.40 3.40
C SER A 142 16.32 -13.70 4.14
N GLY A 143 15.34 -14.55 4.45
CA GLY A 143 15.53 -15.72 5.32
C GLY A 143 14.86 -17.01 4.85
N GLY A 144 14.21 -17.02 3.67
CA GLY A 144 13.58 -18.22 3.12
C GLY A 144 12.39 -18.75 3.93
N GLU A 145 11.88 -17.99 4.90
CA GLU A 145 10.74 -18.36 5.74
C GLU A 145 9.50 -18.55 4.86
N SER A 146 8.83 -19.70 4.99
CA SER A 146 7.60 -19.99 4.25
C SER A 146 6.45 -19.17 4.79
N ILE A 147 5.74 -18.50 3.89
CA ILE A 147 4.57 -17.68 4.23
C ILE A 147 3.28 -18.44 3.94
N GLY A 148 3.28 -19.23 2.87
CA GLY A 148 2.15 -20.06 2.47
C GLY A 148 2.12 -20.31 0.97
N SER A 149 1.09 -21.01 0.54
CA SER A 149 0.88 -21.34 -0.87
C SER A 149 -0.56 -21.07 -1.31
N VAL A 150 -0.74 -20.80 -2.61
CA VAL A 150 -2.03 -20.61 -3.25
C VAL A 150 -2.10 -21.48 -4.50
N ASP A 151 -3.23 -22.14 -4.71
CA ASP A 151 -3.51 -22.89 -5.93
C ASP A 151 -4.11 -21.96 -6.98
N ALA A 152 -3.46 -21.91 -8.14
CA ALA A 152 -3.87 -21.16 -9.32
C ALA A 152 -4.30 -22.13 -10.42
N TRP A 153 -5.46 -21.86 -11.03
CA TRP A 153 -5.99 -22.68 -12.12
C TRP A 153 -5.41 -22.21 -13.45
N THR A 154 -4.89 -23.14 -14.24
CA THR A 154 -4.42 -22.86 -15.60
C THR A 154 -5.65 -22.81 -16.49
N LEU A 155 -6.11 -21.62 -16.86
CA LEU A 155 -7.09 -21.49 -17.92
C LEU A 155 -6.38 -21.81 -19.24
N LEU A 156 -6.83 -22.86 -19.93
CA LEU A 156 -6.47 -23.13 -21.31
C LEU A 156 -7.02 -21.96 -22.14
N PHE A 157 -6.13 -21.07 -22.60
CA PHE A 157 -6.44 -20.09 -23.65
C PHE A 157 -5.89 -20.61 -24.98
#